data_AF-A0A970TIH1-F1
#
_entry.id   AF-A0A970TIH1-F1
#
_cell.length_a   1.000
_cell.length_b   1.000
_cell.length_c   1.000
_cell.angle_alpha   90.00
_cell.angle_beta   90.00
_cell.angle_gamma   90.00
#
_symmetry.space_group_name_H-M   'P 1'
#
loop_
_entity.id
_entity.type
_entity.pdbx_description
1 polymer ?
#
loop_
_entity_poly.entity_id
_entity_poly.type
_entity_poly.pdbx_seq_one_letter_code
_entity_poly.pdbx_strand_id
1 'polypeptide(L)'
;GQKLIENTPNSGYYEIAIESEAQCGFYEIWDDLGNTNGQFSGKTCTIGKLDARGLQNNCIYTNHILDGVVSGNKIAAGAISTEHLQSGLLSLAKLRYELQDQNQGIGASSLRSPAVLGEDKIITHTLEREYTELPQLILSSHCDAAFYIDDVKLEGNLVTVKIGVSQVYTASDPVYTLLALAM
;
A
#
# COMPACT_ATOMS: atom_id res chain seq x y z
N GLY A 1 15.83 -36.13 -4.85
CA GLY A 1 16.62 -34.89 -5.00
C GLY A 1 17.76 -35.12 -5.96
N GLN A 2 18.62 -34.12 -6.18
CA GLN A 2 19.93 -34.41 -6.79
C GLN A 2 20.72 -35.29 -5.82
N LYS A 3 21.47 -36.27 -6.34
CA LYS A 3 22.26 -37.20 -5.52
C LYS A 3 23.66 -36.66 -5.35
N LEU A 4 24.12 -36.59 -4.11
CA LEU A 4 25.52 -36.37 -3.79
C LEU A 4 26.10 -37.73 -3.35
N ILE A 5 26.94 -38.31 -4.19
CA ILE A 5 27.49 -39.65 -4.03
C ILE A 5 28.92 -39.55 -3.49
N GLU A 6 29.27 -40.47 -2.60
CA GLU A 6 30.62 -40.62 -2.11
C GLU A 6 31.57 -41.08 -3.24
N ASN A 7 32.60 -40.29 -3.56
CA ASN A 7 33.54 -40.64 -4.64
C ASN A 7 34.60 -41.68 -4.21
N THR A 8 34.83 -41.83 -2.90
CA THR A 8 35.77 -42.81 -2.32
C THR A 8 35.04 -43.65 -1.28
N PRO A 9 34.81 -44.96 -1.51
CA PRO A 9 33.99 -45.79 -0.61
C PRO A 9 34.45 -45.76 0.85
N ASN A 10 33.52 -45.54 1.78
CA ASN A 10 33.73 -45.48 3.24
C ASN A 10 34.65 -44.35 3.74
N SER A 11 34.85 -43.30 2.95
CA SER A 11 35.59 -42.10 3.34
C SER A 11 34.80 -41.20 4.31
N GLY A 12 33.47 -41.18 4.21
CA GLY A 12 32.59 -40.20 4.83
C GLY A 12 32.62 -38.82 4.15
N TYR A 13 33.36 -38.65 3.05
CA TYR A 13 33.53 -37.37 2.34
C TYR A 13 32.76 -37.34 1.02
N TYR A 14 32.08 -36.23 0.78
CA TYR A 14 31.28 -35.99 -0.40
C TYR A 14 31.73 -34.71 -1.07
N GLU A 15 32.01 -34.78 -2.37
CA GLU A 15 32.52 -33.65 -3.14
C GLU A 15 31.62 -33.35 -4.32
N ILE A 16 31.35 -32.06 -4.54
CA ILE A 16 30.61 -31.56 -5.70
C ILE A 16 31.13 -30.19 -6.08
N ALA A 17 31.37 -30.00 -7.37
CA ALA A 17 31.67 -28.69 -7.94
C ALA A 17 30.37 -27.99 -8.33
N ILE A 18 30.18 -26.77 -7.83
CA ILE A 18 29.07 -25.89 -8.20
C ILE A 18 29.60 -24.87 -9.20
N GLU A 19 29.30 -25.07 -10.47
CA GLU A 19 29.75 -24.25 -11.60
C GLU A 19 28.69 -23.22 -12.02
N SER A 20 27.44 -23.40 -11.58
CA SER A 20 26.33 -22.48 -11.83
C SER A 20 25.31 -22.50 -10.70
N GLU A 21 24.53 -21.42 -10.60
CA GLU A 21 23.44 -21.35 -9.61
C GLU A 21 22.41 -22.48 -9.81
N ALA A 22 22.26 -23.05 -11.01
CA ALA A 22 21.33 -24.15 -11.27
C ALA A 22 21.68 -25.46 -10.55
N GLN A 23 22.92 -25.59 -10.06
CA GLN A 23 23.38 -26.74 -9.27
C GLN A 23 23.19 -26.51 -7.75
N CYS A 24 22.80 -25.30 -7.32
CA CYS A 24 22.41 -25.07 -5.94
C CYS A 24 21.03 -25.69 -5.66
N GLY A 25 20.82 -26.21 -4.46
CA GLY A 25 19.53 -26.77 -4.08
C GLY A 25 19.61 -27.83 -2.99
N PHE A 26 18.58 -28.66 -2.94
CA PHE A 26 18.43 -29.76 -1.99
C PHE A 26 19.02 -31.06 -2.54
N TYR A 27 19.94 -31.64 -1.78
CA TYR A 27 20.64 -32.87 -2.11
C TYR A 27 20.34 -33.97 -1.11
N GLU A 28 20.17 -35.17 -1.63
CA GLU A 28 20.20 -36.39 -0.85
C GLU A 28 21.64 -36.89 -0.80
N ILE A 29 22.08 -37.33 0.37
CA ILE A 29 23.40 -37.91 0.58
C ILE A 29 23.32 -39.42 0.37
N TRP A 30 24.09 -39.94 -0.59
CA TRP A 30 24.10 -41.35 -0.99
C TRP A 30 25.49 -41.98 -0.75
N ASP A 31 25.57 -43.03 0.06
CA ASP A 31 26.80 -43.79 0.34
C ASP A 31 26.77 -45.19 -0.26
N ASP A 32 27.92 -45.85 -0.31
CA ASP A 32 28.06 -47.22 -0.82
C ASP A 32 28.06 -48.27 0.31
N LEU A 33 27.49 -47.96 1.49
CA LEU A 33 27.45 -48.88 2.64
C LEU A 33 26.60 -50.13 2.34
N GLY A 34 27.21 -51.10 1.66
CA GLY A 34 26.60 -52.38 1.30
C GLY A 34 25.95 -52.44 -0.08
N ASN A 35 26.02 -51.40 -0.91
CA ASN A 35 25.48 -51.40 -2.27
C ASN A 35 26.33 -50.54 -3.22
N THR A 36 26.93 -51.18 -4.24
CA THR A 36 27.78 -50.50 -5.24
C THR A 36 27.02 -49.61 -6.22
N ASN A 37 25.68 -49.60 -6.16
CA ASN A 37 24.84 -48.67 -6.92
C ASN A 37 24.46 -47.42 -6.10
N GLY A 38 25.02 -47.26 -4.89
CA GLY A 38 24.67 -46.23 -3.92
C GLY A 38 23.35 -46.49 -3.19
N GLN A 39 23.31 -46.14 -1.90
CA GLN A 39 22.14 -46.19 -1.02
C GLN A 39 21.90 -44.82 -0.37
N PHE A 40 20.65 -44.42 -0.23
CA PHE A 40 20.30 -43.21 0.49
C PHE A 40 20.65 -43.35 1.98
N SER A 41 21.52 -42.49 2.48
CA SER A 41 22.00 -42.52 3.87
C SER A 41 20.98 -42.04 4.91
N GLY A 42 19.81 -41.55 4.46
CA GLY A 42 18.84 -40.87 5.32
C GLY A 42 19.18 -39.40 5.61
N LYS A 43 20.32 -38.90 5.12
CA LYS A 43 20.79 -37.53 5.33
C LYS A 43 20.59 -36.66 4.09
N THR A 44 20.37 -35.37 4.32
CA THR A 44 20.13 -34.38 3.26
C THR A 44 20.96 -33.13 3.55
N CYS A 45 21.37 -32.41 2.51
CA CYS A 45 22.01 -31.11 2.65
C CYS A 45 21.46 -30.09 1.65
N THR A 46 21.63 -28.81 1.95
CA THR A 46 21.40 -27.73 0.98
C THR A 46 22.74 -27.17 0.57
N ILE A 47 22.96 -27.06 -0.74
CA ILE A 47 24.18 -26.49 -1.31
C ILE A 47 23.83 -25.16 -1.98
N GLY A 48 24.62 -24.12 -1.66
CA GLY A 48 24.40 -22.76 -2.16
C GLY A 48 23.33 -22.00 -1.38
N LYS A 49 22.85 -20.89 -1.95
CA LYS A 49 21.80 -20.06 -1.34
C LYS A 49 20.51 -20.87 -1.25
N LEU A 50 19.88 -20.86 -0.08
CA LEU A 50 18.52 -21.38 0.08
C LEU A 50 17.54 -20.37 -0.55
N ASP A 51 17.35 -20.47 -1.85
CA ASP A 51 16.29 -19.78 -2.58
C ASP A 51 15.08 -20.72 -2.81
N ALA A 52 14.10 -20.24 -3.57
CA ALA A 52 12.84 -20.95 -3.81
C ALA A 52 13.01 -22.39 -4.32
N ARG A 53 14.14 -22.74 -4.96
CA ARG A 53 14.41 -24.08 -5.50
C ARG A 53 14.69 -25.12 -4.42
N GLY A 54 15.23 -24.68 -3.28
CA GLY A 54 15.47 -25.54 -2.12
C GLY A 54 14.26 -25.66 -1.19
N LEU A 55 13.19 -24.90 -1.44
CA LEU A 55 11.97 -24.91 -0.64
C LEU A 55 10.93 -25.86 -1.26
N GLN A 56 10.41 -26.78 -0.46
CA GLN A 56 9.29 -27.62 -0.87
C GLN A 56 7.99 -26.81 -0.85
N ASN A 57 6.98 -27.24 -1.62
CA ASN A 57 5.65 -26.63 -1.54
C ASN A 57 5.14 -26.66 -0.10
N ASN A 58 4.60 -25.52 0.36
CA ASN A 58 4.03 -25.34 1.70
C ASN A 58 5.02 -25.54 2.86
N CYS A 59 6.33 -25.38 2.66
CA CYS A 59 7.31 -25.53 3.77
C CYS A 59 7.50 -24.27 4.61
N ILE A 60 7.01 -23.11 4.18
CA ILE A 60 7.08 -21.84 4.93
C ILE A 60 5.70 -21.54 5.53
N TYR A 61 5.61 -21.67 6.85
CA TYR A 61 4.43 -21.33 7.63
C TYR A 61 4.62 -19.97 8.31
N THR A 62 3.53 -19.41 8.84
CA THR A 62 3.55 -18.10 9.52
C THR A 62 4.56 -18.05 10.67
N ASN A 63 4.71 -19.12 11.45
CA ASN A 63 5.68 -19.20 12.55
C ASN A 63 7.16 -19.26 12.09
N HIS A 64 7.42 -19.44 10.79
CA HIS A 64 8.78 -19.39 10.24
C HIS A 64 9.21 -17.95 9.88
N ILE A 65 8.26 -17.01 9.83
CA ILE A 65 8.50 -15.61 9.49
C ILE A 65 8.31 -14.77 10.76
N LEU A 66 9.40 -14.22 11.29
CA LEU A 66 9.34 -13.33 12.45
C LEU A 66 8.77 -11.97 12.08
N ASP A 67 8.20 -11.28 13.06
CA ASP A 67 7.64 -9.94 12.91
C ASP A 67 8.66 -8.97 12.30
N GLY A 68 8.22 -8.18 11.33
CA GLY A 68 9.04 -7.18 10.65
C GLY A 68 10.08 -7.73 9.66
N VAL A 69 10.22 -9.06 9.52
CA VAL A 69 11.20 -9.64 8.58
C VAL A 69 10.80 -9.39 7.13
N VAL A 70 9.51 -9.33 6.80
CA VAL A 70 9.05 -8.96 5.44
C VAL A 70 8.82 -7.45 5.37
N SER A 71 9.90 -6.72 5.10
CA SER A 71 9.87 -5.26 4.89
C SER A 71 9.39 -4.91 3.47
N GLY A 72 8.95 -3.66 3.26
CA GLY A 72 8.41 -3.22 1.97
C GLY A 72 9.34 -3.45 0.78
N ASN A 73 10.66 -3.26 0.95
CA ASN A 73 11.66 -3.50 -0.10
C ASN A 73 11.90 -4.99 -0.40
N LYS A 74 11.39 -5.92 0.40
CA LYS A 74 11.42 -7.37 0.13
C LYS A 74 10.19 -7.84 -0.65
N ILE A 75 9.18 -6.97 -0.80
CA ILE A 75 7.97 -7.23 -1.57
C ILE A 75 8.20 -6.69 -2.98
N ALA A 76 8.16 -7.58 -3.98
CA ALA A 76 8.29 -7.17 -5.37
C ALA A 76 7.12 -6.25 -5.79
N ALA A 77 7.40 -5.33 -6.72
CA ALA A 77 6.35 -4.47 -7.27
C ALA A 77 5.21 -5.32 -7.88
N GLY A 78 3.97 -5.02 -7.49
CA GLY A 78 2.79 -5.76 -7.94
C GLY A 78 2.53 -7.09 -7.22
N ALA A 79 3.38 -7.53 -6.29
CA ALA A 79 3.17 -8.79 -5.56
C ALA A 79 1.92 -8.78 -4.65
N ILE A 80 1.45 -7.59 -4.25
CA ILE A 80 0.22 -7.41 -3.47
C ILE A 80 -0.81 -6.72 -4.38
N SER A 81 -1.82 -7.47 -4.83
CA SER A 81 -2.96 -6.96 -5.59
C SER A 81 -4.17 -6.79 -4.67
N THR A 82 -5.27 -6.26 -5.20
CA THR A 82 -6.53 -6.13 -4.45
C THR A 82 -7.09 -7.46 -3.96
N GLU A 83 -6.79 -8.58 -4.64
CA GLU A 83 -7.26 -9.92 -4.24
C GLU A 83 -6.56 -10.43 -2.97
N HIS A 84 -5.37 -9.90 -2.67
CA HIS A 84 -4.60 -10.22 -1.47
C HIS A 84 -5.06 -9.40 -0.24
N LEU A 85 -5.92 -8.40 -0.43
CA LEU A 85 -6.39 -7.52 0.64
C LEU A 85 -7.82 -7.88 1.04
N GLN A 86 -8.06 -7.99 2.35
CA GLN A 86 -9.42 -8.14 2.87
C GLN A 86 -10.22 -6.86 2.63
N SER A 87 -11.51 -7.02 2.31
CA SER A 87 -12.45 -5.89 2.22
C SER A 87 -12.44 -5.09 3.52
N GLY A 88 -12.35 -3.76 3.42
CA GLY A 88 -12.30 -2.85 4.58
C GLY A 88 -10.94 -2.73 5.28
N LEU A 89 -9.87 -3.38 4.80
CA LEU A 89 -8.52 -3.24 5.39
C LEU A 89 -7.94 -1.81 5.25
N LEU A 90 -8.42 -1.08 4.25
CA LEU A 90 -8.07 0.31 4.02
C LEU A 90 -9.13 1.22 4.63
N SER A 91 -8.81 1.85 5.76
CA SER A 91 -9.64 2.92 6.31
C SER A 91 -9.37 4.23 5.58
N LEU A 92 -10.31 5.18 5.66
CA LEU A 92 -10.12 6.56 5.16
C LEU A 92 -8.82 7.21 5.64
N ALA A 93 -8.30 6.82 6.81
CA ALA A 93 -7.03 7.32 7.35
C ALA A 93 -5.80 6.93 6.51
N LYS A 94 -5.92 5.92 5.62
CA LYS A 94 -4.86 5.53 4.68
C LYS A 94 -4.99 6.20 3.32
N LEU A 95 -6.10 6.89 3.03
CA LEU A 95 -6.25 7.68 1.82
C LEU A 95 -5.49 8.99 1.96
N ARG A 96 -4.92 9.48 0.86
CA ARG A 96 -4.41 10.86 0.80
C ARG A 96 -5.61 11.79 0.68
N TYR A 97 -5.90 12.51 1.76
CA TYR A 97 -6.92 13.54 1.77
C TYR A 97 -6.41 14.81 2.44
N GLU A 98 -7.12 15.90 2.22
CA GLU A 98 -7.10 17.07 3.09
C GLU A 98 -8.51 17.42 3.54
N LEU A 99 -8.61 18.02 4.72
CA LEU A 99 -9.85 18.40 5.36
C LEU A 99 -9.73 19.87 5.77
N GLN A 100 -10.65 20.71 5.28
CA GLN A 100 -10.66 22.14 5.54
C GLN A 100 -12.03 22.58 6.04
N ASP A 101 -12.04 23.64 6.84
CA ASP A 101 -13.26 24.24 7.39
C ASP A 101 -13.56 25.59 6.73
N GLN A 102 -14.61 26.25 7.21
CA GLN A 102 -15.05 27.52 6.64
C GLN A 102 -14.04 28.67 6.72
N ASN A 103 -12.98 28.56 7.52
CA ASN A 103 -11.98 29.62 7.68
C ASN A 103 -11.05 29.77 6.47
N GLN A 104 -11.13 28.88 5.49
CA GLN A 104 -10.43 29.01 4.20
C GLN A 104 -11.32 29.60 3.09
N GLY A 105 -12.63 29.72 3.35
CA GLY A 105 -13.58 30.24 2.37
C GLY A 105 -13.79 31.74 2.50
N ILE A 106 -13.62 32.47 1.40
CA ILE A 106 -13.83 33.91 1.32
C ILE A 106 -15.20 34.21 0.70
N GLY A 107 -16.00 35.04 1.36
CA GLY A 107 -17.28 35.51 0.84
C GLY A 107 -17.14 36.42 -0.38
N ALA A 108 -17.97 36.22 -1.41
CA ALA A 108 -17.88 36.99 -2.65
C ALA A 108 -18.24 38.47 -2.50
N SER A 109 -19.17 38.81 -1.60
CA SER A 109 -19.60 40.18 -1.30
C SER A 109 -18.78 40.78 -0.17
N SER A 110 -18.64 40.04 0.94
CA SER A 110 -17.98 40.53 2.15
C SER A 110 -16.45 40.57 2.01
N LEU A 111 -15.88 39.74 1.13
CA LEU A 111 -14.44 39.50 0.99
C LEU A 111 -13.78 39.06 2.32
N ARG A 112 -14.57 38.47 3.22
CA ARG A 112 -14.11 38.00 4.54
C ARG A 112 -14.03 36.49 4.59
N SER A 113 -13.15 36.01 5.47
CA SER A 113 -13.13 34.62 5.90
C SER A 113 -13.37 34.52 7.43
N PRO A 114 -14.27 33.63 7.88
CA PRO A 114 -15.29 32.96 7.07
C PRO A 114 -16.21 33.95 6.35
N ALA A 115 -16.89 33.48 5.31
CA ALA A 115 -17.94 34.26 4.63
C ALA A 115 -19.08 34.64 5.60
N VAL A 116 -19.82 35.69 5.30
CA VAL A 116 -20.96 36.18 6.09
C VAL A 116 -22.25 35.74 5.41
N LEU A 117 -22.96 34.76 5.97
CA LEU A 117 -24.15 34.18 5.33
C LEU A 117 -25.22 35.22 4.96
N GLY A 118 -25.40 36.28 5.76
CA GLY A 118 -26.35 37.35 5.48
C GLY A 118 -26.03 38.16 4.22
N GLU A 119 -24.76 38.19 3.80
CA GLU A 119 -24.25 39.04 2.71
C GLU A 119 -23.76 38.22 1.50
N ASP A 120 -23.23 37.03 1.76
CA ASP A 120 -22.57 36.18 0.78
C ASP A 120 -23.49 35.04 0.31
N LYS A 121 -23.67 34.93 -1.00
CA LYS A 121 -24.35 33.80 -1.64
C LYS A 121 -23.41 32.81 -2.30
N ILE A 122 -22.16 33.23 -2.50
CA ILE A 122 -21.07 32.42 -3.04
C ILE A 122 -19.88 32.58 -2.09
N ILE A 123 -19.28 31.46 -1.73
CA ILE A 123 -18.04 31.37 -0.97
C ILE A 123 -16.98 30.81 -1.91
N THR A 124 -15.86 31.51 -2.06
CA THR A 124 -14.71 31.03 -2.84
C THR A 124 -13.73 30.39 -1.88
N HIS A 125 -13.55 29.07 -1.98
CA HIS A 125 -12.71 28.28 -1.09
C HIS A 125 -11.56 27.67 -1.89
N THR A 126 -10.33 28.10 -1.60
CA THR A 126 -9.13 27.56 -2.27
C THR A 126 -8.48 26.53 -1.38
N LEU A 127 -8.27 25.35 -1.94
CA LEU A 127 -7.57 24.24 -1.30
C LEU A 127 -6.10 24.62 -1.02
N GLU A 128 -5.57 24.22 0.13
CA GLU A 128 -4.18 24.56 0.51
C GLU A 128 -3.16 23.68 -0.20
N ARG A 129 -3.52 22.43 -0.54
CA ARG A 129 -2.63 21.55 -1.28
C ARG A 129 -2.67 21.81 -2.78
N GLU A 130 -1.55 21.49 -3.39
CA GLU A 130 -1.43 21.40 -4.84
C GLU A 130 -1.96 20.06 -5.35
N TYR A 131 -2.69 20.13 -6.47
CA TYR A 131 -3.28 19.00 -7.17
C TYR A 131 -2.93 19.05 -8.65
N THR A 132 -2.54 17.91 -9.23
CA THR A 132 -2.28 17.79 -10.68
C THR A 132 -3.54 17.51 -11.50
N GLU A 133 -4.60 17.06 -10.84
CA GLU A 133 -5.93 16.81 -11.40
C GLU A 133 -7.00 17.14 -10.36
N LEU A 134 -8.26 17.27 -10.78
CA LEU A 134 -9.34 17.62 -9.84
C LEU A 134 -9.56 16.50 -8.81
N PRO A 135 -9.43 16.77 -7.51
CA PRO A 135 -9.70 15.79 -6.48
C PRO A 135 -11.21 15.51 -6.37
N GLN A 136 -11.56 14.37 -5.78
CA GLN A 136 -12.93 14.12 -5.39
C GLN A 136 -13.27 14.98 -4.17
N LEU A 137 -14.28 15.85 -4.30
CA LEU A 137 -14.72 16.78 -3.27
C LEU A 137 -15.97 16.28 -2.56
N ILE A 138 -15.98 16.39 -1.24
CA ILE A 138 -17.13 16.10 -0.39
C ILE A 138 -17.35 17.32 0.52
N LEU A 139 -18.52 17.94 0.38
CA LEU A 139 -18.93 19.10 1.17
C LEU A 139 -20.00 18.68 2.18
N SER A 140 -19.74 18.95 3.46
CA SER A 140 -20.66 18.67 4.56
C SER A 140 -21.06 19.96 5.26
N SER A 141 -22.36 20.22 5.36
CA SER A 141 -22.88 21.32 6.18
C SER A 141 -22.92 20.93 7.66
N HIS A 142 -22.56 21.87 8.53
CA HIS A 142 -22.61 21.75 9.99
C HIS A 142 -23.45 22.87 10.63
N CYS A 143 -24.27 23.56 9.84
CA CYS A 143 -25.32 24.46 10.31
C CYS A 143 -26.64 24.21 9.55
N ASP A 144 -27.67 25.02 9.82
CA ASP A 144 -28.98 24.88 9.18
C ASP A 144 -29.02 25.46 7.74
N ALA A 145 -27.94 26.11 7.29
CA ALA A 145 -27.76 26.49 5.90
C ALA A 145 -27.36 25.28 5.05
N ALA A 146 -28.07 25.07 3.93
CA ALA A 146 -27.63 24.15 2.91
C ALA A 146 -26.55 24.79 2.03
N PHE A 147 -25.47 24.03 1.80
CA PHE A 147 -24.37 24.38 0.90
C PHE A 147 -24.29 23.39 -0.24
N TYR A 148 -23.86 23.85 -1.41
CA TYR A 148 -23.60 23.00 -2.58
C TYR A 148 -22.37 23.50 -3.32
N ILE A 149 -21.69 22.59 -4.01
CA ILE A 149 -20.59 22.96 -4.90
C ILE A 149 -21.21 23.55 -6.17
N ASP A 150 -20.99 24.84 -6.40
CA ASP A 150 -21.48 25.59 -7.56
C ASP A 150 -20.55 25.42 -8.76
N ASP A 151 -19.23 25.47 -8.52
CA ASP A 151 -18.20 25.32 -9.54
C ASP A 151 -16.89 24.84 -8.89
N VAL A 152 -16.04 24.17 -9.68
CA VAL A 152 -14.71 23.72 -9.25
C VAL A 152 -13.73 23.98 -10.38
N LYS A 153 -12.65 24.67 -10.07
CA LYS A 153 -11.60 25.01 -11.04
C LYS A 153 -10.24 24.56 -10.55
N LEU A 154 -9.44 24.04 -11.48
CA LEU A 154 -8.02 23.81 -11.31
C LEU A 154 -7.28 24.83 -12.18
N GLU A 155 -6.59 25.78 -11.54
CA GLU A 155 -5.78 26.79 -12.21
C GLU A 155 -4.31 26.59 -11.81
N GLY A 156 -3.50 26.10 -12.75
CA GLY A 156 -2.17 25.57 -12.41
C GLY A 156 -2.32 24.30 -11.56
N ASN A 157 -1.78 24.33 -10.34
CA ASN A 157 -1.92 23.25 -9.37
C ASN A 157 -2.89 23.58 -8.23
N LEU A 158 -3.56 24.73 -8.25
CA LEU A 158 -4.44 25.16 -7.17
C LEU A 158 -5.90 24.90 -7.53
N VAL A 159 -6.62 24.28 -6.61
CA VAL A 159 -8.04 23.99 -6.76
C VAL A 159 -8.84 25.04 -6.00
N THR A 160 -9.76 25.70 -6.71
CA THR A 160 -10.72 26.62 -6.12
C THR A 160 -12.13 26.06 -6.28
N VAL A 161 -12.83 25.95 -5.16
CA VAL A 161 -14.21 25.48 -5.05
C VAL A 161 -15.10 26.68 -4.78
N LYS A 162 -16.07 26.93 -5.67
CA LYS A 162 -17.15 27.87 -5.39
C LYS A 162 -18.26 27.12 -4.69
N ILE A 163 -18.61 27.57 -3.49
CA ILE A 163 -19.66 26.99 -2.67
C ILE A 163 -20.84 27.95 -2.68
N GLY A 164 -21.97 27.47 -3.19
CA GLY A 164 -23.24 28.17 -3.15
C GLY A 164 -23.91 28.01 -1.79
N VAL A 165 -24.55 29.08 -1.33
CA VAL A 165 -25.34 29.10 -0.10
C VAL A 165 -26.83 29.12 -0.47
N SER A 166 -27.63 28.28 0.19
CA SER A 166 -29.10 28.32 0.06
C SER A 166 -29.70 29.65 0.55
N GLN A 167 -31.03 29.82 0.48
CA GLN A 167 -31.68 31.08 0.86
C GLN A 167 -32.47 31.01 2.18
N VAL A 168 -32.58 29.83 2.78
CA VAL A 168 -33.42 29.59 3.97
C VAL A 168 -32.57 28.97 5.07
N TYR A 169 -32.25 29.76 6.10
CA TYR A 169 -31.48 29.36 7.29
C TYR A 169 -31.60 30.46 8.36
N THR A 170 -31.17 30.13 9.57
CA THR A 170 -31.07 31.06 10.70
C THR A 170 -29.63 31.25 11.19
N ALA A 171 -28.68 30.42 10.75
CA ALA A 171 -27.27 30.55 11.09
C ALA A 171 -26.66 31.90 10.65
N SER A 172 -25.80 32.46 11.52
CA SER A 172 -24.96 33.62 11.23
C SER A 172 -23.74 33.26 10.41
N ASP A 173 -23.13 32.12 10.74
CA ASP A 173 -21.83 31.69 10.24
C ASP A 173 -21.95 30.44 9.35
N PRO A 174 -21.19 30.37 8.25
CA PRO A 174 -21.24 29.25 7.33
C PRO A 174 -20.41 28.09 7.87
N VAL A 175 -20.93 27.29 8.79
CA VAL A 175 -20.17 26.16 9.33
C VAL A 175 -20.26 24.97 8.36
N TYR A 176 -19.14 24.61 7.75
CA TYR A 176 -19.04 23.48 6.82
C TYR A 176 -17.65 22.84 6.86
N THR A 177 -17.54 21.66 6.29
CA THR A 177 -16.27 20.97 6.07
C THR A 177 -16.16 20.54 4.62
N LEU A 178 -14.99 20.79 4.03
CA LEU A 178 -14.62 20.37 2.68
C LEU A 178 -13.53 19.31 2.78
N LEU A 179 -13.83 18.11 2.29
CA LEU A 179 -12.92 16.98 2.19
C LEU A 179 -12.51 16.83 0.71
N ALA A 180 -11.21 16.90 0.45
CA ALA A 180 -10.66 16.65 -0.88
C ALA A 180 -9.81 15.38 -0.87
N LEU A 181 -10.23 14.38 -1.64
CA LEU A 181 -9.54 13.11 -1.82
C LEU A 181 -8.67 13.18 -3.07
N ALA A 182 -7.36 13.06 -2.90
CA ALA A 182 -6.43 12.94 -4.02
C ALA A 182 -6.58 11.55 -4.64
N MET A 183 -6.84 11.50 -5.95
CA MET A 183 -6.89 10.27 -6.72
C MET A 183 -5.50 9.91 -7.27
#